data_AF-A0A957KY83-F1
#
_entry.id   AF-A0A957KY83-F1
#
_cell.length_a   1.000
_cell.length_b   1.000
_cell.length_c   1.000
_cell.angle_alpha   90.00
_cell.angle_beta   90.00
_cell.angle_gamma   90.00
#
_symmetry.space_group_name_H-M   'P 1'
#
loop_
_entity.id
_entity.type
_entity.pdbx_description
1 polymer ?
#
loop_
_entity_poly.entity_id
_entity_poly.type
_entity_poly.pdbx_seq_one_letter_code
_entity_poly.pdbx_strand_id
1 'polypeptide(L)'
;FLRRIRHKIGVTSPSFDEYRSIFERECKARNIPYQDKAVKYLLQEFYIKKNRTPRASHPRDLLDQLEDIAAYLNTEPRLSKTLLDRAVSSYFVDM
;
A
#
# COMPACT_ATOMS: atom_id res chain seq x y z
N PHE A 1 7.85 3.33 -29.05
CA PHE A 1 9.26 3.32 -28.59
C PHE A 1 9.55 2.02 -27.82
N LEU A 2 9.85 0.88 -28.48
CA LEU A 2 10.27 -0.40 -27.81
C LEU A 2 11.08 -1.32 -28.76
N ARG A 3 11.74 -0.76 -29.79
CA ARG A 3 12.26 -1.54 -30.94
C ARG A 3 13.53 -2.37 -30.64
N ARG A 4 14.22 -2.12 -29.51
CA ARG A 4 15.51 -2.79 -29.17
C ARG A 4 15.54 -3.47 -27.79
N ILE A 5 14.39 -3.65 -27.13
CA ILE A 5 14.30 -4.40 -25.87
C ILE A 5 13.99 -5.86 -26.21
N ARG A 6 14.94 -6.77 -25.92
CA ARG A 6 14.83 -8.22 -26.22
C ARG A 6 13.77 -8.91 -25.35
N HIS A 7 13.68 -8.55 -24.07
CA HIS A 7 12.68 -9.10 -23.13
C HIS A 7 11.75 -7.98 -22.66
N LYS A 8 10.50 -8.00 -23.13
CA LYS A 8 9.47 -7.03 -22.74
C LYS A 8 8.60 -7.69 -21.69
N ILE A 9 8.83 -7.37 -20.41
CA ILE A 9 7.99 -7.84 -19.31
C ILE A 9 6.95 -6.75 -19.05
N GLY A 10 5.69 -7.05 -19.31
CA GLY A 10 4.57 -6.17 -18.96
C GLY A 10 4.25 -6.34 -17.48
N VAL A 11 4.47 -5.30 -16.68
CA VAL A 11 3.99 -5.27 -15.30
C VAL A 11 2.62 -4.62 -15.32
N THR A 12 1.58 -5.44 -15.19
CA THR A 12 0.20 -4.94 -15.07
C THR A 12 -0.09 -4.51 -13.64
N SER A 13 -1.10 -3.68 -13.47
CA SER A 13 -1.65 -3.41 -12.14
C SER A 13 -2.16 -4.71 -11.51
N PRO A 14 -1.86 -4.97 -10.24
CA PRO A 14 -2.38 -6.15 -9.55
C PRO A 14 -3.89 -6.04 -9.38
N SER A 15 -4.59 -7.17 -9.39
CA SER A 15 -5.96 -7.26 -8.87
C SER A 15 -6.01 -6.93 -7.37
N PHE A 16 -7.20 -6.73 -6.82
CA PHE A 16 -7.34 -6.45 -5.38
C PHE A 16 -6.89 -7.61 -4.49
N ASP A 17 -7.04 -8.86 -4.93
CA ASP A 17 -6.58 -10.03 -4.17
C ASP A 17 -5.06 -10.20 -4.25
N GLU A 18 -4.46 -9.93 -5.41
CA GLU A 18 -3.00 -9.85 -5.55
C GLU A 18 -2.44 -8.71 -4.71
N TYR A 19 -3.11 -7.55 -4.71
CA TYR A 19 -2.73 -6.41 -3.88
C TYR A 19 -2.74 -6.77 -2.40
N ARG A 20 -3.78 -7.45 -1.90
CA ARG A 20 -3.83 -7.97 -0.51
C ARG A 20 -2.67 -8.92 -0.22
N SER A 21 -2.38 -9.84 -1.14
CA SER A 21 -1.28 -10.80 -1.00
C SER A 21 0.10 -10.14 -1.03
N ILE A 22 0.28 -9.06 -1.80
CA ILE A 22 1.48 -8.21 -1.74
C ILE A 22 1.55 -7.53 -0.38
N PHE A 23 0.46 -6.91 0.06
CA PHE A 23 0.39 -6.18 1.33
C PHE A 23 0.71 -7.07 2.53
N GLU A 24 0.19 -8.30 2.57
CA GLU A 24 0.51 -9.28 3.61
C GLU A 24 2.00 -9.64 3.65
N ARG A 25 2.63 -9.86 2.49
CA ARG A 25 4.07 -10.14 2.39
C ARG A 25 4.90 -8.96 2.88
N GLU A 26 4.52 -7.74 2.51
CA GLU A 26 5.18 -6.51 2.91
C GLU A 26 5.04 -6.25 4.42
N CYS A 27 3.88 -6.54 5.02
CA CYS A 27 3.70 -6.51 6.48
C CYS A 27 4.59 -7.52 7.19
N LYS A 28 4.64 -8.77 6.68
CA LYS A 28 5.49 -9.83 7.24
C LYS A 28 6.97 -9.47 7.18
N ALA A 29 7.43 -8.87 6.08
CA ALA A 29 8.82 -8.43 5.92
C ALA A 29 9.23 -7.36 6.95
N ARG A 30 8.28 -6.55 7.42
CA ARG A 30 8.48 -5.47 8.40
C ARG A 30 8.12 -5.86 9.84
N ASN A 31 7.70 -7.10 10.09
CA ASN A 31 7.14 -7.54 11.37
C ASN A 31 5.91 -6.73 11.84
N ILE A 32 5.14 -6.18 10.91
CA ILE A 32 3.88 -5.48 11.20
C ILE A 32 2.75 -6.52 11.20
N PRO A 33 1.92 -6.62 12.27
CA PRO A 33 0.80 -7.54 12.29
C PRO A 33 -0.21 -7.25 11.17
N TYR A 34 -0.37 -8.21 10.26
CA TYR A 34 -1.34 -8.10 9.18
C TYR A 34 -2.77 -8.15 9.72
N GLN A 35 -3.62 -7.25 9.24
CA GLN A 35 -5.02 -7.15 9.62
C GLN A 35 -5.88 -7.02 8.37
N ASP A 36 -6.56 -8.10 8.01
CA ASP A 36 -7.34 -8.18 6.79
C ASP A 36 -8.44 -7.10 6.70
N LYS A 37 -9.08 -6.82 7.84
CA LYS A 37 -10.11 -5.77 7.95
C LYS A 37 -9.55 -4.38 7.62
N ALA A 38 -8.33 -4.09 8.05
CA ALA A 38 -7.68 -2.81 7.82
C ALA A 38 -7.30 -2.62 6.34
N VAL A 39 -6.82 -3.68 5.69
CA VAL A 39 -6.50 -3.65 4.25
C VAL A 39 -7.77 -3.58 3.39
N LYS A 40 -8.84 -4.28 3.77
CA LYS A 40 -10.16 -4.14 3.13
C LYS A 40 -10.69 -2.71 3.23
N TYR A 41 -10.59 -2.10 4.40
CA TYR A 41 -10.92 -0.69 4.60
C TYR A 41 -10.10 0.23 3.68
N LEU A 42 -8.78 0.04 3.65
CA LEU A 42 -7.87 0.79 2.77
C LEU A 42 -8.30 0.70 1.30
N LEU A 43 -8.58 -0.52 0.81
CA LEU A 43 -9.01 -0.75 -0.57
C LEU A 43 -10.36 -0.11 -0.86
N GLN A 44 -11.34 -0.28 0.02
CA GLN A 44 -12.68 0.26 -0.20
C GLN A 44 -12.69 1.79 -0.22
N GLU A 45 -12.09 2.43 0.79
CA GLU A 45 -12.15 3.88 0.93
C GLU A 45 -11.24 4.64 -0.03
N PHE A 46 -10.03 4.13 -0.26
CA PHE A 46 -8.99 4.91 -0.95
C PHE A 46 -8.68 4.42 -2.36
N TYR A 47 -9.12 3.22 -2.73
CA TYR A 47 -8.98 2.72 -4.10
C TYR A 47 -10.31 2.69 -4.83
N ILE A 48 -11.30 1.96 -4.31
CA ILE A 48 -12.58 1.75 -4.99
C ILE A 48 -13.36 3.07 -5.06
N LYS A 49 -13.61 3.73 -3.92
CA LYS A 49 -14.37 4.99 -3.90
C LYS A 49 -13.69 6.14 -4.66
N LYS A 50 -12.36 6.20 -4.62
CA LYS A 50 -11.57 7.22 -5.33
C LYS A 50 -11.21 6.81 -6.77
N ASN A 51 -11.72 5.67 -7.26
CA ASN A 51 -11.43 5.11 -8.59
C ASN A 51 -9.93 5.06 -8.94
N ARG A 52 -9.09 4.66 -7.97
CA ARG A 52 -7.63 4.59 -8.13
C ARG A 52 -7.20 3.18 -8.54
N THR A 53 -6.35 3.10 -9.56
CA THR A 53 -5.76 1.83 -9.98
C THR A 53 -4.69 1.38 -8.97
N PRO A 54 -4.77 0.16 -8.40
CA PRO A 54 -3.73 -0.37 -7.55
C PRO A 54 -2.40 -0.52 -8.30
N ARG A 55 -1.29 -0.22 -7.63
CA ARG A 55 0.07 -0.52 -8.11
C ARG A 55 0.77 -1.40 -7.09
N ALA A 56 1.61 -2.29 -7.58
CA ALA A 56 2.37 -3.22 -6.72
C ALA A 56 3.35 -2.49 -5.76
N SER A 57 3.70 -1.23 -6.05
CA SER A 57 4.55 -0.42 -5.17
C SER A 57 3.81 0.19 -3.97
N HIS A 58 2.51 0.46 -4.09
CA HIS A 58 1.79 1.19 -3.04
C HIS A 58 1.80 0.51 -1.67
N PRO A 59 1.69 -0.84 -1.54
CA PRO A 59 1.80 -1.48 -0.23
C PRO A 59 3.11 -1.13 0.49
N ARG A 60 4.23 -1.17 -0.23
CA ARG A 60 5.55 -0.82 0.28
C ARG A 60 5.56 0.63 0.76
N ASP A 61 5.19 1.56 -0.12
CA ASP A 61 5.24 2.99 0.16
C ASP A 61 4.30 3.40 1.32
N LEU A 62 3.10 2.81 1.38
CA LEU A 62 2.14 3.08 2.45
C LEU A 62 2.62 2.56 3.80
N LEU A 63 3.30 1.41 3.83
CA LEU A 63 3.90 0.89 5.06
C LEU A 63 5.11 1.72 5.49
N ASP A 64 5.93 2.18 4.54
CA ASP A 64 7.05 3.08 4.83
C ASP A 64 6.54 4.39 5.48
N GLN A 65 5.50 5.02 4.91
CA GLN A 65 4.85 6.19 5.53
C GLN A 65 4.25 5.87 6.91
N LEU A 66 3.65 4.69 7.06
CA LEU A 66 3.06 4.27 8.33
C LEU A 66 4.12 4.11 9.43
N GLU A 67 5.28 3.53 9.11
CA GLU A 67 6.41 3.39 10.02
C GLU A 67 6.98 4.75 10.42
N ASP A 68 7.18 5.66 9.45
CA ASP A 68 7.66 7.02 9.72
C ASP A 68 6.71 7.78 10.67
N ILE A 69 5.40 7.69 10.43
CA ILE A 69 4.38 8.32 11.28
C ILE A 69 4.37 7.66 12.67
N ALA A 70 4.45 6.34 12.75
CA ALA A 70 4.46 5.62 14.02
C ALA A 70 5.69 6.00 14.86
N ALA A 71 6.86 6.08 14.23
CA ALA A 71 8.12 6.52 14.84
C ALA A 71 8.01 7.98 15.33
N TYR A 72 7.47 8.89 14.51
CA TYR A 72 7.26 10.28 14.92
C TYR A 72 6.34 10.41 16.15
N LEU A 73 5.30 9.58 16.24
CA LEU A 73 4.36 9.56 17.36
C LEU A 73 4.85 8.76 18.56
N ASN A 74 6.04 8.14 18.50
CA ASN A 74 6.55 7.20 19.50
C ASN A 74 5.55 6.06 19.81
N THR A 75 4.96 5.48 18.77
CA THR A 75 4.01 4.36 18.87
C THR A 75 4.48 3.18 18.01
N GLU A 76 4.03 1.97 18.35
CA GLU A 76 4.35 0.79 17.53
C GLU A 76 3.64 0.84 16.16
N PRO A 77 4.33 0.47 15.06
CA PRO A 77 3.75 0.42 13.74
C PRO A 77 2.71 -0.71 13.67
N ARG A 78 1.46 -0.33 13.40
CA ARG A 78 0.32 -1.26 13.30
C ARG A 78 -0.66 -0.80 12.24
N LEU A 79 -1.35 -1.75 11.61
CA LEU A 79 -2.44 -1.49 10.67
C LEU A 79 -3.73 -1.00 11.36
N SER A 80 -3.62 0.10 12.09
CA SER A 80 -4.75 0.81 12.67
C SER A 80 -5.33 1.78 11.65
N LYS A 81 -6.64 2.01 11.72
CA LYS A 81 -7.33 3.00 10.87
C LYS A 81 -6.65 4.37 10.93
N THR A 82 -6.30 4.86 12.12
CA THR A 82 -5.68 6.17 12.31
C THR A 82 -4.33 6.30 11.60
N LEU A 83 -3.46 5.30 11.71
CA LEU A 83 -2.16 5.33 11.04
C LEU A 83 -2.29 5.17 9.53
N LEU A 84 -3.20 4.29 9.07
CA LEU A 84 -3.49 4.13 7.65
C LEU A 84 -4.04 5.41 7.02
N ASP A 85 -5.01 6.07 7.67
CA ASP A 85 -5.58 7.32 7.19
C ASP A 85 -4.50 8.40 7.03
N ARG A 86 -3.59 8.51 8.00
CA ARG A 86 -2.45 9.45 7.93
C ARG A 86 -1.46 9.07 6.83
N ALA A 87 -1.08 7.80 6.73
CA ALA A 87 -0.15 7.32 5.70
C ALA A 87 -0.70 7.56 4.29
N VAL A 88 -1.99 7.26 4.07
CA VAL A 88 -2.68 7.49 2.81
C VAL A 88 -2.80 8.98 2.50
N SER A 89 -3.14 9.81 3.49
CA SER A 89 -3.23 11.26 3.33
C SER A 89 -1.89 11.89 2.98
N SER A 90 -0.79 11.38 3.56
CA SER A 90 0.58 11.80 3.25
C SER A 90 1.02 11.33 1.86
N TYR A 91 0.71 10.09 1.50
CA TYR A 91 1.16 9.48 0.25
C TYR A 91 0.37 9.96 -0.98
N PHE A 92 -0.96 9.97 -0.89
CA PHE A 92 -1.83 10.36 -1.99
C PHE A 92 -2.26 11.82 -1.86
N VAL A 93 -1.28 12.72 -1.87
CA VAL A 93 -1.52 14.16 -1.92
C VAL A 93 -2.31 14.44 -3.20
N ASP A 94 -3.60 14.75 -3.06
CA ASP A 94 -4.43 15.22 -4.17
C ASP A 94 -3.95 16.65 -4.46
N MET A 95 -3.17 16.84 -5.53
CA MET A 95 -2.69 18.15 -6.02
C MET A 95 -3.66 18.69 -7.07
#